data_AF-A0A7W4VNK2-F1
#
_entry.id   AF-A0A7W4VNK2-F1
#
_cell.length_a   1.000
_cell.length_b   1.000
_cell.length_c   1.000
_cell.angle_alpha   90.00
_cell.angle_beta   90.00
_cell.angle_gamma   90.00
#
_symmetry.space_group_name_H-M   'P 1'
#
loop_
_entity.id
_entity.type
_entity.pdbx_description
1 polymer ?
#
loop_
_entity_poly.entity_id
_entity_poly.type
_entity_poly.pdbx_seq_one_letter_code
_entity_poly.pdbx_strand_id
1 'polypeptide(L)'
;MNYITDGKDSGHKMNIQDWGAPDWERARNCYVYPPARLIRTLDEGATSFQHGNLTLTKDLSLIATSDRHTLDEFHSKLLWSDGFEDNLHGLLSVVFWGNYAGSDPTKGPNGFALARTKWMVEGKAGKPKPSMNTLEAALRDGRTHLKEGRLDHALKALMGIPNLGMSFASKVLMFLDPSRAVIYDSKIAEKIARLAQLDRTWGSRVVSVGLGYTKSKGSAYTSWCEFCIDTAAELNAKGSTWLETNGTKRPWRAVDVERSIFALL
;
A
#
# COMPACT_ATOMS: atom_id res chain seq x y z
N MET A 1 22.77 -1.29 -0.23
CA MET A 1 23.18 0.10 -0.44
C MET A 1 22.41 0.93 0.58
N ASN A 2 23.01 1.14 1.76
CA ASN A 2 22.39 1.88 2.85
C ASN A 2 22.74 3.35 2.63
N TYR A 3 21.76 4.15 2.22
CA TYR A 3 21.85 5.59 2.45
C TYR A 3 21.49 5.82 3.92
N ILE A 4 22.52 5.73 4.75
CA ILE A 4 22.55 6.49 5.99
C ILE A 4 22.55 7.94 5.51
N THR A 5 21.47 8.67 5.79
CA THR A 5 21.46 10.13 5.72
C THR A 5 22.39 10.63 6.83
N ASP A 6 23.69 10.62 6.56
CA ASP A 6 24.67 11.38 7.33
C ASP A 6 24.42 12.86 7.01
N GLY A 7 23.44 13.41 7.72
CA GLY A 7 23.08 14.81 7.68
C GLY A 7 24.16 15.67 8.29
N LYS A 8 25.12 16.11 7.47
CA LYS A 8 25.67 17.47 7.59
C LYS A 8 24.88 18.34 6.63
N ASP A 9 23.79 18.85 7.20
CA ASP A 9 22.69 19.56 6.57
C ASP A 9 23.15 20.96 6.10
N SER A 10 23.47 21.09 4.82
CA SER A 10 23.46 22.40 4.15
C SER A 10 22.00 22.78 3.99
N GLY A 11 21.50 23.72 4.81
CA GLY A 11 20.08 24.09 4.97
C GLY A 11 19.36 24.67 3.75
N HIS A 12 19.55 24.09 2.56
CA HIS A 12 18.63 24.25 1.45
C HIS A 12 17.38 23.44 1.75
N LYS A 13 16.30 24.16 2.10
CA LYS A 13 14.94 23.64 2.09
C LYS A 13 14.64 23.16 0.67
N MET A 14 14.79 21.86 0.43
CA MET A 14 14.49 21.28 -0.88
C MET A 14 12.96 21.28 -1.04
N ASN A 15 12.44 22.17 -1.89
CA ASN A 15 11.02 22.18 -2.23
C ASN A 15 10.76 21.06 -3.24
N ILE A 16 9.90 20.10 -2.89
CA ILE A 16 9.57 18.97 -3.78
C ILE A 16 8.91 19.42 -5.09
N GLN A 17 8.38 20.65 -5.13
CA GLN A 17 7.84 21.26 -6.36
C GLN A 17 8.94 21.64 -7.37
N ASP A 18 10.19 21.82 -6.92
CA ASP A 18 11.32 22.18 -7.79
C ASP A 18 12.00 20.94 -8.41
N TRP A 19 11.48 19.75 -8.12
CA TRP A 19 12.11 18.49 -8.50
C TRP A 19 12.01 18.22 -10.00
N GLY A 20 13.16 17.91 -10.60
CA GLY A 20 13.22 17.40 -11.95
C GLY A 20 12.82 15.92 -12.03
N ALA A 21 12.47 15.46 -13.23
CA ALA A 21 12.21 14.05 -13.50
C ALA A 21 13.31 13.08 -12.98
N PRO A 22 14.62 13.40 -13.08
CA PRO A 22 15.67 12.52 -12.55
C PRO A 22 15.62 12.35 -11.03
N ASP A 23 15.23 13.39 -10.28
CA ASP A 23 15.14 13.32 -8.82
C ASP A 23 14.00 12.39 -8.39
N TRP A 24 12.84 12.51 -9.05
CA TRP A 24 11.70 11.63 -8.85
C TRP A 24 12.04 10.16 -9.12
N GLU A 25 12.70 9.87 -10.25
CA GLU A 25 13.09 8.51 -10.63
C GLU A 25 14.06 7.90 -9.62
N ARG A 26 15.11 8.65 -9.25
CA ARG A 26 16.09 8.21 -8.25
C ARG A 26 15.40 7.87 -6.94
N ALA A 27 14.52 8.74 -6.46
CA ALA A 27 13.73 8.53 -5.25
C ALA A 27 12.89 7.25 -5.32
N ARG A 28 12.11 7.08 -6.40
CA ARG A 28 11.26 5.90 -6.63
C ARG A 28 12.08 4.61 -6.52
N ASN A 29 13.29 4.61 -7.06
CA ASN A 29 14.15 3.43 -7.11
C ASN A 29 14.88 3.15 -5.78
N CYS A 30 15.01 4.14 -4.89
CA CYS A 30 15.59 3.96 -3.56
C CYS A 30 14.69 3.20 -2.59
N TYR A 31 13.36 3.23 -2.78
CA TYR A 31 12.43 2.57 -1.87
C TYR A 31 11.68 1.41 -2.54
N VAL A 32 12.02 0.20 -2.10
CA VAL A 32 11.50 -1.05 -2.67
C VAL A 32 10.79 -1.83 -1.58
N TYR A 33 9.47 -1.92 -1.70
CA TYR A 33 8.73 -2.89 -0.88
C TYR A 33 9.14 -4.31 -1.28
N PRO A 34 9.46 -5.19 -0.33
CA PRO A 34 9.77 -6.58 -0.65
C PRO A 34 8.52 -7.25 -1.25
N PRO A 35 8.62 -7.86 -2.44
CA PRO A 35 7.47 -8.47 -3.10
C PRO A 35 7.14 -9.85 -2.50
N ALA A 36 6.64 -9.84 -1.26
CA ALA A 36 6.15 -11.03 -0.57
C ALA A 36 4.64 -11.17 -0.75
N ARG A 37 4.16 -12.40 -0.93
CA ARG A 37 2.71 -12.68 -1.07
C ARG A 37 2.33 -13.99 -0.41
N LEU A 38 1.02 -14.25 -0.34
CA LEU A 38 0.47 -15.56 -0.04
C LEU A 38 0.00 -16.19 -1.35
N ILE A 39 0.29 -17.48 -1.56
CA ILE A 39 -0.19 -18.26 -2.71
C ILE A 39 -0.99 -19.46 -2.23
N ARG A 40 -1.91 -19.96 -3.07
CA ARG A 40 -2.63 -21.21 -2.81
C ARG A 40 -1.65 -22.38 -2.80
N THR A 41 -1.87 -23.34 -1.91
CA THR A 41 -1.08 -24.57 -1.82
C THR A 41 -1.97 -25.76 -1.50
N LEU A 42 -1.54 -26.96 -1.90
CA LEU A 42 -2.13 -28.23 -1.46
C LEU A 42 -1.45 -28.78 -0.19
N ASP A 43 -0.32 -28.21 0.20
CA ASP A 43 0.41 -28.60 1.40
C ASP A 43 -0.23 -27.98 2.65
N GLU A 44 -0.83 -28.83 3.50
CA GLU A 44 -1.40 -28.47 4.80
C GLU A 44 -0.35 -28.45 5.94
N GLY A 45 0.94 -28.46 5.59
CA GLY A 45 2.05 -28.45 6.54
C GLY A 45 2.07 -27.22 7.47
N ALA A 46 2.96 -27.26 8.47
CA ALA A 46 3.03 -26.28 9.57
C ALA A 46 3.26 -24.81 9.15
N THR A 47 3.65 -24.56 7.90
CA THR A 47 3.87 -23.21 7.35
C THR A 47 2.66 -22.65 6.60
N SER A 48 1.61 -23.47 6.42
CA SER A 48 0.37 -23.10 5.74
C SER A 48 -0.65 -22.48 6.70
N PHE A 49 -1.61 -21.79 6.11
CA PHE A 49 -2.78 -21.22 6.77
C PHE A 49 -4.03 -21.69 6.03
N GLN A 50 -5.00 -22.21 6.76
CA GLN A 50 -6.24 -22.74 6.19
C GLN A 50 -7.46 -22.00 6.72
N HIS A 51 -8.36 -21.62 5.81
CA HIS A 51 -9.66 -21.05 6.14
C HIS A 51 -10.73 -21.49 5.14
N GLY A 52 -11.66 -22.35 5.56
CA GLY A 52 -12.59 -22.99 4.63
C GLY A 52 -11.83 -23.80 3.58
N ASN A 53 -12.08 -23.54 2.30
CA ASN A 53 -11.38 -24.19 1.19
C ASN A 53 -10.06 -23.49 0.80
N LEU A 54 -9.71 -22.40 1.49
CA LEU A 54 -8.53 -21.61 1.15
C LEU A 54 -7.34 -22.05 2.00
N THR A 55 -6.40 -22.77 1.38
CA THR A 55 -5.09 -23.10 1.98
C THR A 55 -4.01 -22.25 1.33
N LEU A 56 -3.35 -21.40 2.14
CA LEU A 56 -2.33 -20.44 1.69
C LEU A 56 -0.97 -20.71 2.34
N THR A 57 0.09 -20.48 1.58
CA THR A 57 1.47 -20.44 2.09
C THR A 57 2.20 -19.18 1.64
N LYS A 58 3.30 -18.85 2.31
CA LYS A 58 4.16 -17.72 1.95
C LYS A 58 4.91 -18.01 0.65
N ASP A 59 4.91 -17.04 -0.25
CA ASP A 59 5.76 -17.02 -1.44
C ASP A 59 6.70 -15.81 -1.37
N LEU A 60 7.99 -16.11 -1.30
CA LEU A 60 9.08 -15.14 -1.24
C LEU A 60 9.94 -15.17 -2.51
N SER A 61 9.55 -15.94 -3.53
CA SER A 61 10.33 -16.13 -4.76
C SER A 61 10.55 -14.82 -5.52
N LEU A 62 9.55 -13.92 -5.51
CA LEU A 62 9.64 -12.62 -6.18
C LEU A 62 10.67 -11.68 -5.51
N ILE A 63 11.08 -11.93 -4.26
CA ILE A 63 12.09 -11.10 -3.59
C ILE A 63 13.43 -11.20 -4.31
N ALA A 64 13.80 -12.40 -4.75
CA ALA A 64 15.05 -12.63 -5.46
C ALA A 64 15.12 -11.89 -6.80
N THR A 65 13.98 -11.74 -7.48
CA THR A 65 13.88 -11.05 -8.78
C THR A 65 13.52 -9.57 -8.66
N SER A 66 13.13 -9.11 -7.46
CA SER A 66 12.57 -7.77 -7.23
C SER A 66 11.42 -7.44 -8.19
N ASP A 67 10.62 -8.45 -8.57
CA ASP A 67 9.54 -8.31 -9.53
C ASP A 67 8.27 -7.76 -8.88
N ARG A 68 8.14 -6.43 -8.97
CA ARG A 68 7.04 -5.66 -8.37
C ARG A 68 5.78 -5.70 -9.23
N HIS A 69 5.96 -5.75 -10.54
CA HIS A 69 4.85 -5.75 -11.47
C HIS A 69 4.04 -7.03 -11.32
N THR A 70 4.71 -8.17 -11.23
CA THR A 70 4.05 -9.45 -10.94
C THR A 70 3.33 -9.45 -9.60
N LEU A 71 3.82 -8.72 -8.59
CA LEU A 71 3.11 -8.56 -7.32
C LEU A 71 1.83 -7.72 -7.50
N ASP A 72 1.94 -6.54 -8.13
CA ASP A 72 0.82 -5.65 -8.40
C ASP A 72 -0.28 -6.39 -9.21
N GLU A 73 0.10 -7.10 -10.28
CA GLU A 73 -0.82 -7.90 -11.12
C GLU A 73 -1.47 -9.05 -10.34
N PHE A 74 -0.69 -9.74 -9.49
CA PHE A 74 -1.21 -10.83 -8.66
C PHE A 74 -2.30 -10.34 -7.71
N HIS A 75 -2.04 -9.27 -6.95
CA HIS A 75 -3.03 -8.73 -6.02
C HIS A 75 -4.21 -8.12 -6.77
N SER A 76 -3.97 -7.39 -7.85
CA SER A 76 -5.03 -6.80 -8.67
C SER A 76 -5.98 -7.87 -9.21
N LYS A 77 -5.45 -8.96 -9.79
CA LYS A 77 -6.25 -10.08 -10.29
C LYS A 77 -7.15 -10.70 -9.20
N LEU A 78 -6.58 -10.97 -8.01
CA LEU A 78 -7.33 -11.56 -6.91
C LEU A 78 -8.41 -10.62 -6.36
N LEU A 79 -8.07 -9.34 -6.16
CA LEU A 79 -8.99 -8.35 -5.62
C LEU A 79 -10.11 -8.00 -6.62
N TRP A 80 -9.86 -8.06 -7.93
CA TRP A 80 -10.86 -7.84 -8.97
C TRP A 80 -11.67 -9.09 -9.38
N SER A 81 -11.33 -10.28 -8.89
CA SER A 81 -12.09 -11.51 -9.17
C SER A 81 -13.56 -11.37 -8.77
N ASP A 82 -14.46 -12.05 -9.49
CA ASP A 82 -15.89 -12.09 -9.13
C ASP A 82 -16.15 -12.98 -7.91
N GLY A 83 -15.25 -13.93 -7.63
CA GLY A 83 -15.36 -14.86 -6.51
C GLY A 83 -14.87 -14.27 -5.19
N PHE A 84 -15.69 -14.36 -4.14
CA PHE A 84 -15.32 -13.89 -2.80
C PHE A 84 -14.05 -14.58 -2.26
N GLU A 85 -13.86 -15.87 -2.54
CA GLU A 85 -12.68 -16.60 -2.06
C GLU A 85 -11.36 -16.02 -2.59
N ASP A 86 -11.33 -15.61 -3.87
CA ASP A 86 -10.17 -14.93 -4.47
C ASP A 86 -10.01 -13.52 -3.92
N ASN A 87 -11.10 -12.78 -3.71
CA ASN A 87 -11.02 -11.46 -3.10
C ASN A 87 -10.49 -11.53 -1.67
N LEU A 88 -10.92 -12.54 -0.90
CA LEU A 88 -10.42 -12.83 0.43
C LEU A 88 -8.93 -13.20 0.38
N HIS A 89 -8.51 -14.05 -0.56
CA HIS A 89 -7.10 -14.34 -0.79
C HIS A 89 -6.30 -13.05 -1.08
N GLY A 90 -6.79 -12.20 -1.97
CA GLY A 90 -6.19 -10.90 -2.27
C GLY A 90 -6.02 -10.04 -1.01
N LEU A 91 -7.09 -9.86 -0.23
CA LEU A 91 -7.06 -9.11 1.04
C LEU A 91 -6.03 -9.68 2.02
N LEU A 92 -6.06 -11.00 2.25
CA LEU A 92 -5.14 -11.66 3.18
C LEU A 92 -3.69 -11.53 2.72
N SER A 93 -3.43 -11.66 1.42
CA SER A 93 -2.10 -11.47 0.88
C SER A 93 -1.61 -10.03 1.01
N VAL A 94 -2.47 -9.03 0.88
CA VAL A 94 -2.11 -7.60 1.10
C VAL A 94 -1.81 -7.34 2.58
N VAL A 95 -2.58 -7.92 3.50
CA VAL A 95 -2.32 -7.82 4.95
C VAL A 95 -1.00 -8.49 5.31
N PHE A 96 -0.74 -9.67 4.77
CA PHE A 96 0.55 -10.36 4.93
C PHE A 96 1.68 -9.48 4.42
N TRP A 97 1.59 -9.01 3.18
CA TRP A 97 2.60 -8.15 2.55
C TRP A 97 2.87 -6.89 3.37
N GLY A 98 1.85 -6.18 3.83
CA GLY A 98 2.04 -4.95 4.61
C GLY A 98 2.71 -5.19 5.96
N ASN A 99 2.43 -6.32 6.62
CA ASN A 99 3.12 -6.68 7.87
C ASN A 99 4.54 -7.21 7.63
N TYR A 100 4.77 -7.88 6.50
CA TYR A 100 6.08 -8.37 6.09
C TYR A 100 7.01 -7.22 5.67
N ALA A 101 6.51 -6.28 4.88
CA ALA A 101 7.24 -5.10 4.42
C ALA A 101 7.51 -4.09 5.55
N GLY A 102 6.65 -4.06 6.57
CA GLY A 102 6.83 -3.21 7.77
C GLY A 102 7.91 -3.70 8.74
N SER A 103 8.49 -4.90 8.53
CA SER A 103 9.60 -5.41 9.35
C SER A 103 10.79 -4.47 9.27
N ASP A 104 11.47 -4.27 10.39
CA ASP A 104 12.83 -3.74 10.38
C ASP A 104 13.70 -4.72 9.55
N PRO A 105 14.31 -4.27 8.43
CA PRO A 105 15.09 -5.14 7.57
C PRO A 105 16.28 -5.77 8.31
N THR A 106 16.73 -5.17 9.43
CA THR A 106 17.79 -5.72 10.28
C THR A 106 17.32 -6.86 11.20
N LYS A 107 16.01 -6.95 11.47
CA LYS A 107 15.41 -7.99 12.33
C LYS A 107 14.89 -9.19 11.55
N GLY A 108 15.08 -9.19 10.23
CA GLY A 108 14.56 -10.23 9.34
C GLY A 108 13.04 -10.16 9.18
N PRO A 109 12.47 -11.08 8.37
CA PRO A 109 11.05 -11.11 8.09
C PRO A 109 10.24 -11.30 9.38
N ASN A 110 9.25 -10.43 9.59
CA ASN A 110 8.35 -10.48 10.73
C ASN A 110 7.59 -11.81 10.79
N GLY A 111 8.01 -12.70 11.69
CA GLY A 111 7.36 -13.99 11.93
C GLY A 111 5.88 -13.88 12.30
N PHE A 112 5.40 -12.69 12.69
CA PHE A 112 4.00 -12.43 13.00
C PHE A 112 3.15 -12.05 11.78
N ALA A 113 3.72 -11.83 10.58
CA ALA A 113 2.93 -11.41 9.41
C ALA A 113 1.82 -12.41 9.06
N LEU A 114 2.12 -13.71 9.13
CA LEU A 114 1.11 -14.75 8.91
C LEU A 114 0.06 -14.73 10.03
N ALA A 115 0.48 -14.65 11.31
CA ALA A 115 -0.43 -14.58 12.44
C ALA A 115 -1.40 -13.38 12.36
N ARG A 116 -0.90 -12.21 11.94
CA ARG A 116 -1.72 -11.00 11.71
C ARG A 116 -2.74 -11.19 10.60
N THR A 117 -2.37 -11.96 9.58
CA THR A 117 -3.27 -12.32 8.49
C THR A 117 -4.39 -13.23 8.98
N LYS A 118 -4.08 -14.24 9.82
CA LYS A 118 -5.09 -15.12 10.43
C LYS A 118 -6.14 -14.34 11.21
N TRP A 119 -5.73 -13.30 11.95
CA TRP A 119 -6.66 -12.47 12.73
C TRP A 119 -7.74 -11.76 11.90
N MET A 120 -7.53 -11.59 10.59
CA MET A 120 -8.53 -11.00 9.70
C MET A 120 -9.76 -11.90 9.50
N VAL A 121 -9.61 -13.21 9.71
CA VAL A 121 -10.71 -14.17 9.51
C VAL A 121 -11.03 -14.97 10.77
N GLU A 122 -10.06 -15.24 11.63
CA GLU A 122 -10.25 -15.97 12.89
C GLU A 122 -10.55 -15.02 14.06
N GLY A 123 -10.27 -13.73 13.90
CA GLY A 123 -10.26 -12.76 14.98
C GLY A 123 -8.96 -12.79 15.79
N LYS A 124 -8.82 -11.81 16.67
CA LYS A 124 -7.75 -11.76 17.68
C LYS A 124 -8.31 -12.26 19.01
N ALA A 125 -7.50 -12.91 19.84
CA ALA A 125 -7.89 -13.29 21.19
C ALA A 125 -8.58 -12.12 21.93
N GLY A 126 -9.77 -12.39 22.50
CA GLY A 126 -10.59 -11.40 23.20
C GLY A 126 -11.34 -10.41 22.29
N LYS A 127 -11.31 -10.59 20.96
CA LYS A 127 -12.08 -9.79 20.00
C LYS A 127 -13.02 -10.67 19.18
N PRO A 128 -14.20 -10.16 18.78
CA PRO A 128 -15.12 -10.92 17.95
C PRO A 128 -14.49 -11.25 16.60
N LYS A 129 -14.78 -12.47 16.12
CA LYS A 129 -14.42 -12.93 14.78
C LYS A 129 -15.13 -12.05 13.74
N PRO A 130 -14.42 -11.57 12.71
CA PRO A 130 -15.07 -10.83 11.62
C PRO A 130 -16.08 -11.70 10.87
N SER A 131 -17.24 -11.14 10.52
CA SER A 131 -18.24 -11.83 9.70
C SER A 131 -17.80 -11.87 8.24
N MET A 132 -17.87 -13.04 7.59
CA MET A 132 -17.51 -13.18 6.18
C MET A 132 -18.39 -12.30 5.27
N ASN A 133 -19.69 -12.20 5.57
CA ASN A 133 -20.60 -11.32 4.82
C ASN A 133 -20.19 -9.85 4.94
N THR A 134 -19.66 -9.44 6.10
CA THR A 134 -19.15 -8.08 6.30
C THR A 134 -17.88 -7.83 5.49
N LEU A 135 -16.96 -8.81 5.44
CA LEU A 135 -15.76 -8.74 4.62
C LEU A 135 -16.10 -8.65 3.13
N GLU A 136 -17.00 -9.51 2.66
CA GLU A 136 -17.47 -9.55 1.28
C GLU A 136 -18.13 -8.22 0.88
N ALA A 137 -19.08 -7.74 1.69
CA ALA A 137 -19.76 -6.48 1.44
C ALA A 137 -18.77 -5.31 1.38
N ALA A 138 -17.84 -5.21 2.34
CA ALA A 138 -16.84 -4.14 2.35
C ALA A 138 -15.91 -4.17 1.12
N LEU A 139 -15.47 -5.35 0.69
CA LEU A 139 -14.64 -5.50 -0.52
C LEU A 139 -15.43 -5.13 -1.78
N ARG A 140 -16.67 -5.59 -1.91
CA ARG A 140 -17.55 -5.24 -3.04
C ARG A 140 -17.84 -3.75 -3.10
N ASP A 141 -18.21 -3.15 -1.98
CA ASP A 141 -18.54 -1.72 -1.90
C ASP A 141 -17.30 -0.86 -2.15
N GLY A 142 -16.15 -1.25 -1.59
CA GLY A 142 -14.85 -0.60 -1.85
C GLY A 142 -14.50 -0.57 -3.34
N ARG A 143 -14.67 -1.70 -4.04
CA ARG A 143 -14.44 -1.80 -5.49
C ARG A 143 -15.42 -0.95 -6.29
N THR A 144 -16.68 -0.95 -5.91
CA THR A 144 -17.73 -0.16 -6.56
C THR A 144 -17.40 1.32 -6.48
N HIS A 145 -17.11 1.82 -5.27
CA HIS A 145 -16.73 3.22 -5.07
C HIS A 145 -15.42 3.60 -5.78
N LEU A 146 -14.43 2.70 -5.81
CA LEU A 146 -13.19 2.94 -6.54
C LEU A 146 -13.43 3.03 -8.06
N LYS A 147 -14.28 2.18 -8.64
CA LYS A 147 -14.68 2.28 -10.06
C LYS A 147 -15.30 3.64 -10.37
N GLU A 148 -16.13 4.15 -9.48
CA GLU A 148 -16.79 5.46 -9.60
C GLU A 148 -15.87 6.66 -9.28
N GLY A 149 -14.61 6.43 -8.91
CA GLY A 149 -13.68 7.50 -8.53
C GLY A 149 -13.92 8.11 -7.15
N ARG A 150 -14.77 7.48 -6.31
CA ARG A 150 -15.09 7.95 -4.95
C ARG A 150 -14.10 7.39 -3.92
N LEU A 151 -12.88 7.91 -3.90
CA LEU A 151 -11.76 7.40 -3.10
C LEU A 151 -12.03 7.39 -1.58
N ASP A 152 -12.69 8.42 -1.06
CA ASP A 152 -13.07 8.52 0.35
C ASP A 152 -14.10 7.44 0.75
N HIS A 153 -15.08 7.18 -0.10
CA HIS A 153 -16.10 6.15 0.10
C HIS A 153 -15.49 4.75 -0.02
N ALA A 154 -14.57 4.55 -0.96
CA ALA A 154 -13.82 3.31 -1.10
C ALA A 154 -12.99 3.01 0.16
N LEU A 155 -12.30 4.03 0.70
CA LEU A 155 -11.56 3.93 1.95
C LEU A 155 -12.49 3.62 3.13
N LYS A 156 -13.62 4.33 3.24
CA LYS A 156 -14.63 4.11 4.28
C LYS A 156 -15.14 2.68 4.28
N ALA A 157 -15.48 2.14 3.10
CA ALA A 157 -15.98 0.78 2.94
C ALA A 157 -14.97 -0.24 3.47
N LEU A 158 -13.71 -0.16 3.01
CA LEU A 158 -12.66 -1.09 3.44
C LEU A 158 -12.28 -0.94 4.92
N MET A 159 -12.26 0.28 5.46
CA MET A 159 -12.08 0.51 6.91
C MET A 159 -13.24 -0.04 7.76
N GLY A 160 -14.36 -0.42 7.14
CA GLY A 160 -15.44 -1.17 7.77
C GLY A 160 -15.08 -2.63 8.09
N ILE A 161 -14.00 -3.16 7.50
CA ILE A 161 -13.49 -4.49 7.83
C ILE A 161 -12.88 -4.46 9.25
N PRO A 162 -13.33 -5.31 10.18
CA PRO A 162 -12.81 -5.30 11.54
C PRO A 162 -11.30 -5.46 11.61
N ASN A 163 -10.64 -4.59 12.37
CA ASN A 163 -9.18 -4.48 12.51
C ASN A 163 -8.42 -4.00 11.25
N LEU A 164 -9.10 -3.64 10.16
CA LEU A 164 -8.47 -3.01 9.00
C LEU A 164 -8.44 -1.49 9.16
N GLY A 165 -7.32 -0.97 9.66
CA GLY A 165 -7.09 0.49 9.75
C GLY A 165 -6.82 1.13 8.39
N MET A 166 -6.75 2.46 8.37
CA MET A 166 -6.47 3.28 7.17
C MET A 166 -5.21 2.83 6.43
N SER A 167 -4.16 2.45 7.16
CA SER A 167 -2.90 1.94 6.59
C SER A 167 -3.09 0.71 5.71
N PHE A 168 -3.92 -0.26 6.11
CA PHE A 168 -4.14 -1.46 5.31
C PHE A 168 -5.25 -1.25 4.27
N ALA A 169 -6.29 -0.47 4.59
CA ALA A 169 -7.34 -0.14 3.64
C ALA A 169 -6.75 0.60 2.40
N SER A 170 -5.86 1.58 2.61
CA SER A 170 -5.18 2.27 1.50
C SER A 170 -4.27 1.37 0.67
N LYS A 171 -3.63 0.37 1.30
CA LYS A 171 -2.84 -0.66 0.57
C LYS A 171 -3.72 -1.51 -0.33
N VAL A 172 -4.90 -1.92 0.15
CA VAL A 172 -5.87 -2.68 -0.67
C VAL A 172 -6.35 -1.83 -1.85
N LEU A 173 -6.67 -0.55 -1.64
CA LEU A 173 -7.04 0.36 -2.73
C LEU A 173 -5.92 0.54 -3.75
N MET A 174 -4.68 0.70 -3.29
CA MET A 174 -3.51 0.83 -4.16
C MET A 174 -3.35 -0.41 -5.07
N PHE A 175 -3.52 -1.62 -4.55
CA PHE A 175 -3.45 -2.83 -5.39
C PHE A 175 -4.65 -3.00 -6.32
N LEU A 176 -5.82 -2.46 -5.96
CA LEU A 176 -6.98 -2.41 -6.86
C LEU A 176 -6.75 -1.45 -8.02
N ASP A 177 -6.18 -0.26 -7.76
CA ASP A 177 -5.93 0.76 -8.78
C ASP A 177 -4.69 1.60 -8.46
N PRO A 178 -3.48 1.15 -8.86
CA PRO A 178 -2.24 1.85 -8.56
C PRO A 178 -2.10 3.19 -9.30
N SER A 179 -2.94 3.45 -10.30
CA SER A 179 -2.95 4.70 -11.06
C SER A 179 -3.67 5.82 -10.32
N ARG A 180 -4.63 5.48 -9.44
CA ARG A 180 -5.45 6.47 -8.71
C ARG A 180 -5.33 6.40 -7.20
N ALA A 181 -5.04 5.23 -6.64
CA ALA A 181 -4.94 5.02 -5.20
C ALA A 181 -3.50 4.83 -4.77
N VAL A 182 -3.17 5.40 -3.61
CA VAL A 182 -1.83 5.35 -3.02
C VAL A 182 -1.89 4.86 -1.57
N ILE A 183 -0.74 4.51 -1.01
CA ILE A 183 -0.62 4.08 0.38
C ILE A 183 -0.67 5.30 1.30
N TYR A 184 -1.37 5.16 2.42
CA TYR A 184 -1.36 6.13 3.51
C TYR A 184 -1.19 5.39 4.84
N ASP A 185 0.06 5.19 5.26
CA ASP A 185 0.41 4.59 6.55
C ASP A 185 1.08 5.57 7.51
N SER A 186 1.49 5.09 8.69
CA SER A 186 2.05 5.97 9.72
C SER A 186 3.33 6.67 9.27
N LYS A 187 4.13 6.05 8.39
CA LYS A 187 5.36 6.65 7.89
C LYS A 187 5.05 7.75 6.87
N ILE A 188 4.09 7.52 5.97
CA ILE A 188 3.58 8.56 5.07
C ILE A 188 2.93 9.71 5.85
N ALA A 189 2.09 9.40 6.83
CA ALA A 189 1.42 10.41 7.65
C ALA A 189 2.42 11.31 8.40
N GLU A 190 3.47 10.71 8.98
CA GLU A 190 4.56 11.44 9.63
C GLU A 190 5.30 12.36 8.65
N LYS A 191 5.64 11.85 7.46
CA LYS A 191 6.32 12.63 6.41
C LYS A 191 5.47 13.80 5.93
N ILE A 192 4.19 13.57 5.63
CA ILE A 192 3.25 14.63 5.24
C ILE A 192 3.11 15.67 6.35
N ALA A 193 3.08 15.26 7.63
CA ALA A 193 3.02 16.18 8.75
C ALA A 193 4.28 17.05 8.86
N ARG A 194 5.47 16.50 8.61
CA ARG A 194 6.72 17.28 8.54
C ARG A 194 6.71 18.27 7.37
N LEU A 195 6.26 17.84 6.19
CA LEU A 195 6.09 18.73 5.03
C LEU A 195 5.11 19.87 5.32
N ALA A 196 4.02 19.60 6.02
CA ALA A 196 3.04 20.61 6.44
C ALA A 196 3.59 21.67 7.40
N GLN A 197 4.67 21.38 8.13
CA GLN A 197 5.37 22.38 8.94
C GLN A 197 6.22 23.33 8.08
N LEU A 198 6.70 22.87 6.93
CA LEU A 198 7.53 23.64 6.00
C LEU A 198 6.68 24.40 4.97
N ASP A 199 5.60 23.79 4.51
CA ASP A 199 4.66 24.32 3.53
C ASP A 199 3.22 23.96 3.91
N ARG A 200 2.42 24.98 4.22
CA ARG A 200 1.03 24.84 4.66
C ARG A 200 0.12 24.19 3.61
N THR A 201 0.49 24.17 2.33
CA THR A 201 -0.31 23.51 1.28
C THR A 201 -0.45 22.00 1.50
N TRP A 202 0.42 21.39 2.32
CA TRP A 202 0.34 19.99 2.72
C TRP A 202 -0.67 19.70 3.83
N GLY A 203 -1.14 20.73 4.54
CA GLY A 203 -1.99 20.59 5.73
C GLY A 203 -3.28 19.81 5.50
N SER A 204 -3.89 19.93 4.31
CA SER A 204 -5.11 19.18 3.95
C SER A 204 -4.94 17.66 3.96
N ARG A 205 -3.69 17.17 3.89
CA ARG A 205 -3.34 15.76 3.79
C ARG A 205 -2.93 15.15 5.13
N VAL A 206 -2.92 15.92 6.22
CA VAL A 206 -2.46 15.47 7.55
C VAL A 206 -3.61 14.83 8.33
N VAL A 207 -3.51 13.54 8.65
CA VAL A 207 -4.45 12.85 9.55
C VAL A 207 -3.78 11.68 10.27
N SER A 208 -4.35 11.23 11.39
CA SER A 208 -3.90 10.02 12.07
C SER A 208 -4.36 8.75 11.36
N VAL A 209 -3.51 7.72 11.30
CA VAL A 209 -3.78 6.46 10.59
C VAL A 209 -4.51 5.38 11.41
N GLY A 210 -5.05 5.78 12.56
CA GLY A 210 -5.68 4.85 13.52
C GLY A 210 -6.93 4.14 12.97
N LEU A 211 -7.51 3.27 13.81
CA LEU A 211 -8.78 2.60 13.51
C LEU A 211 -9.94 3.60 13.39
N GLY A 212 -11.02 3.17 12.73
CA GLY A 212 -12.26 3.92 12.57
C GLY A 212 -12.18 5.02 11.50
N TYR A 213 -13.21 5.09 10.66
CA TYR A 213 -13.31 6.12 9.63
C TYR A 213 -13.78 7.46 10.22
N THR A 214 -13.24 8.56 9.70
CA THR A 214 -13.76 9.91 9.92
C THR A 214 -13.81 10.66 8.58
N LYS A 215 -14.66 11.68 8.46
CA LYS A 215 -14.69 12.53 7.26
C LYS A 215 -13.31 13.16 6.96
N SER A 216 -12.57 13.55 8.00
CA SER A 216 -11.21 14.08 7.85
C SER A 216 -10.24 13.06 7.26
N LYS A 217 -10.31 11.78 7.63
CA LYS A 217 -9.50 10.72 7.03
C LYS A 217 -9.81 10.54 5.54
N GLY A 218 -11.10 10.51 5.18
CA GLY A 218 -11.52 10.42 3.77
C GLY A 218 -11.03 11.61 2.94
N SER A 219 -11.19 12.83 3.46
CA SER A 219 -10.72 14.05 2.79
C SER A 219 -9.20 14.09 2.64
N ALA A 220 -8.45 13.76 3.70
CA ALA A 220 -6.99 13.76 3.67
C ALA A 220 -6.45 12.69 2.70
N TYR A 221 -7.08 11.50 2.68
CA TYR A 221 -6.71 10.45 1.74
C TYR A 221 -6.98 10.85 0.29
N THR A 222 -8.13 11.45 0.01
CA THR A 222 -8.50 11.92 -1.33
C THR A 222 -7.51 12.99 -1.81
N SER A 223 -7.25 14.00 -0.97
CA SER A 223 -6.27 15.06 -1.27
C SER A 223 -4.84 14.54 -1.47
N TRP A 224 -4.48 13.44 -0.79
CA TRP A 224 -3.21 12.76 -1.01
C TRP A 224 -3.16 12.02 -2.35
N CYS A 225 -4.20 11.27 -2.68
CA CYS A 225 -4.31 10.57 -3.96
C CYS A 225 -4.30 11.56 -5.15
N GLU A 226 -5.10 12.63 -5.08
CA GLU A 226 -5.16 13.68 -6.11
C GLU A 226 -3.78 14.29 -6.37
N PHE A 227 -3.06 14.66 -5.32
CA PHE A 227 -1.70 15.17 -5.46
C PHE A 227 -0.78 14.19 -6.21
N CYS A 228 -0.84 12.90 -5.88
CA CYS A 228 -0.03 11.88 -6.56
C CYS A 228 -0.46 11.65 -8.01
N ILE A 229 -1.77 11.70 -8.30
CA ILE A 229 -2.32 11.61 -9.66
C ILE A 229 -1.82 12.77 -10.51
N ASP A 230 -1.97 14.00 -10.02
CA ASP A 230 -1.60 15.22 -10.74
C ASP A 230 -0.10 15.24 -11.01
N THR A 231 0.72 14.92 -10.01
CA THR A 231 2.18 14.82 -10.15
C THR A 231 2.58 13.77 -11.19
N ALA A 232 1.94 12.59 -11.17
CA ALA A 232 2.20 11.54 -12.16
C ALA A 232 1.82 12.00 -13.57
N ALA A 233 0.67 12.67 -13.72
CA ALA A 233 0.22 13.22 -14.98
C ALA A 233 1.20 14.27 -15.52
N GLU A 234 1.69 15.18 -14.68
CA GLU A 234 2.70 16.19 -15.05
C GLU A 234 4.02 15.55 -15.51
N LEU A 235 4.51 14.54 -14.78
CA LEU A 235 5.72 13.81 -15.17
C LEU A 235 5.55 13.13 -16.52
N ASN A 236 4.43 12.44 -16.73
CA ASN A 236 4.11 11.78 -18.00
C ASN A 236 3.97 12.81 -19.15
N ALA A 237 3.33 13.96 -18.91
CA ALA A 237 3.18 15.03 -19.90
C ALA A 237 4.52 15.61 -20.35
N LYS A 238 5.53 15.60 -19.47
CA LYS A 238 6.92 15.97 -19.79
C LYS A 238 7.71 14.85 -20.50
N GLY A 239 7.07 13.73 -20.82
CA GLY A 239 7.72 12.56 -21.43
C GLY A 239 8.62 11.78 -20.46
N SER A 240 8.49 12.02 -19.14
CA SER A 240 9.26 11.30 -18.13
C SER A 240 8.79 9.86 -18.00
N THR A 241 9.73 8.97 -17.72
CA THR A 241 9.51 7.57 -17.37
C THR A 241 10.47 7.18 -16.26
N TRP A 242 10.17 6.13 -15.52
CA TRP A 242 11.13 5.53 -14.59
C TRP A 242 11.52 4.12 -15.06
N LEU A 243 12.74 3.70 -14.73
CA LEU A 243 13.27 2.37 -15.05
C LEU A 243 12.94 1.34 -13.97
N GLU A 244 12.32 0.22 -14.36
CA GLU A 244 12.18 -0.96 -13.51
C GLU A 244 13.51 -1.71 -13.38
N THR A 245 13.60 -2.62 -12.41
CA THR A 245 14.79 -3.45 -12.15
C THR A 245 15.24 -4.28 -13.36
N ASN A 246 14.32 -4.62 -14.27
CA ASN A 246 14.62 -5.33 -15.51
C ASN A 246 14.98 -4.40 -16.70
N GLY A 247 15.14 -3.09 -16.45
CA GLY A 247 15.45 -2.09 -17.47
C GLY A 247 14.24 -1.59 -18.27
N THR A 248 13.03 -2.10 -18.02
CA THR A 248 11.82 -1.66 -18.70
C THR A 248 11.45 -0.24 -18.26
N LYS A 249 11.27 0.68 -19.21
CA LYS A 249 10.71 2.01 -18.95
C LYS A 249 9.22 1.91 -18.66
N ARG A 250 8.76 2.55 -17.59
CA ARG A 250 7.36 2.58 -17.19
C ARG A 250 6.86 4.03 -17.07
N PRO A 251 5.60 4.29 -17.44
CA PRO A 251 4.97 5.58 -17.14
C PRO A 251 4.78 5.72 -15.62
N TRP A 252 4.62 6.96 -15.19
CA TRP A 252 4.32 7.29 -13.80
C TRP A 252 2.86 6.95 -13.47
N ARG A 253 2.65 6.22 -12.38
CA ARG A 253 1.34 6.05 -11.73
C ARG A 253 1.35 6.83 -10.41
N ALA A 254 0.17 7.07 -9.82
CA ALA A 254 0.08 7.73 -8.52
C ALA A 254 0.90 7.00 -7.43
N VAL A 255 0.89 5.67 -7.41
CA VAL A 255 1.70 4.90 -6.44
C VAL A 255 3.20 5.09 -6.64
N ASP A 256 3.67 5.34 -7.85
CA ASP A 256 5.10 5.52 -8.11
C ASP A 256 5.57 6.88 -7.55
N VAL A 257 4.71 7.91 -7.60
CA VAL A 257 4.94 9.20 -6.93
C VAL A 257 4.94 9.06 -5.41
N GLU A 258 4.00 8.30 -4.84
CA GLU A 258 3.99 8.00 -3.39
C GLU A 258 5.28 7.34 -2.94
N ARG A 259 5.76 6.34 -3.68
CA ARG A 259 7.03 5.63 -3.40
C ARG A 259 8.23 6.57 -3.45
N SER A 260 8.27 7.50 -4.41
CA SER A 260 9.28 8.56 -4.43
C SER A 260 9.23 9.36 -3.13
N ILE A 261 8.07 9.89 -2.73
CA ILE A 261 7.95 10.68 -1.49
C ILE A 261 8.35 9.89 -0.25
N PHE A 262 7.96 8.61 -0.20
CA PHE A 262 8.36 7.73 0.88
C PHE A 262 9.89 7.67 1.02
N ALA A 263 10.62 7.60 -0.08
CA ALA A 263 12.07 7.42 -0.11
C ALA A 263 12.89 8.63 0.37
N LEU A 264 12.29 9.82 0.45
CA LEU A 264 13.02 11.10 0.44
C LEU A 264 13.24 11.79 1.78
N LEU A 265 12.68 11.23 2.84
CA LEU A 265 12.67 11.83 4.19
C LEU A 265 12.93 10.74 5.23
#